data_AF-A0A3D3EFQ5-F1
#
_entry.id   AF-A0A3D3EFQ5-F1
#
_cell.length_a   1.000
_cell.length_b   1.000
_cell.length_c   1.000
_cell.angle_alpha   90.00
_cell.angle_beta   90.00
_cell.angle_gamma   90.00
#
_symmetry.space_group_name_H-M   'P 1'
#
loop_
_entity.id
_entity.type
_entity.pdbx_description
1 polymer ?
#
loop_
_entity_poly.entity_id
_entity_poly.type
_entity_poly.pdbx_seq_one_letter_code
_entity_poly.pdbx_strand_id
1 'polypeptide(L)'
;MQYQRGFLRRFVYNREVRSVVTQIIVVTLVFGIFLKIGENLLTNLSAIGKEISFDFINLPTSYDITFQPFIDYGPSKSHFWAAMVGLTNTMLVAISGIILATILGFTLGVMRLSRNFLVSRISQVFIEFNRNVPVLLHILFLYGVIIHILPKPKQSISVFDTAFISNRGMYVPKPVLSDGSGIVFLSLLLAIGAIFVLSRWARKRQRETGQIFPVFWSSVGIVFIVPTLTFFAMGSPIDLDYPVLKGFNFKGGVSLKPEYLALWLALSYYTSCFIAEIVRGGILAIHKGQREAAYALGLTPNRTLQLAIIPQALPLIIPPLTSNYLNLT
;
A
#
# COMPACT_ATOMS: atom_id res chain seq x y z
N MET A 1 42.29 20.41 51.47
CA MET A 1 43.36 19.98 50.54
C MET A 1 43.15 18.52 50.15
N GLN A 2 42.61 18.24 48.96
CA GLN A 2 42.85 16.95 48.27
C GLN A 2 42.74 17.18 46.77
N TYR A 3 43.87 17.66 46.25
CA TYR A 3 44.14 17.98 44.86
C TYR A 3 44.03 16.73 43.96
N GLN A 4 43.41 16.93 42.79
CA GLN A 4 43.75 16.28 41.51
C GLN A 4 44.06 14.76 41.55
N ARG A 5 43.02 13.93 41.65
CA ARG A 5 43.13 12.53 41.18
C ARG A 5 43.17 12.55 39.66
N GLY A 6 44.33 12.22 39.07
CA GLY A 6 44.64 12.38 37.65
C GLY A 6 43.57 11.84 36.69
N PHE A 7 43.32 12.60 35.62
CA PHE A 7 42.43 12.30 34.49
C PHE A 7 42.50 10.84 34.02
N LEU A 8 43.72 10.28 33.98
CA LEU A 8 44.01 8.90 33.59
C LEU A 8 43.35 7.83 34.49
N ARG A 9 43.18 8.07 35.79
CA ARG A 9 42.47 7.13 36.68
C ARG A 9 40.96 7.21 36.54
N ARG A 10 40.40 8.40 36.24
CA ARG A 10 38.96 8.53 35.89
C ARG A 10 38.64 7.77 34.61
N PHE A 11 39.54 7.79 33.63
CA PHE A 11 39.41 7.05 32.37
C PHE A 11 39.36 5.52 32.55
N VAL A 12 40.20 4.98 33.44
CA VAL A 12 40.30 3.52 33.65
C VAL A 12 39.20 2.98 34.58
N TYR A 13 38.81 3.73 35.61
CA TYR A 13 37.90 3.25 36.66
C TYR A 13 36.45 3.72 36.52
N ASN A 14 36.17 4.78 35.75
CA ASN A 14 34.78 5.22 35.51
C ASN A 14 34.18 4.46 34.31
N ARG A 15 33.15 3.67 34.58
CA ARG A 15 32.44 2.84 33.59
C ARG A 15 31.87 3.66 32.43
N GLU A 16 31.35 4.86 32.69
CA GLU A 16 30.75 5.72 31.65
C GLU A 16 31.82 6.31 30.72
N VAL A 17 32.90 6.85 31.28
CA VAL A 17 34.02 7.42 30.51
C VAL A 17 34.67 6.35 29.64
N ARG A 18 34.91 5.15 30.19
CA ARG A 18 35.47 4.02 29.44
C ARG A 18 34.55 3.59 28.29
N SER A 19 33.24 3.51 28.52
CA SER A 19 32.27 3.13 27.48
C SER A 19 32.26 4.11 26.32
N VAL A 20 32.21 5.41 26.60
CA VAL A 20 32.23 6.46 25.57
C VAL A 20 33.53 6.42 24.77
N VAL A 21 34.67 6.25 25.45
CA VAL A 21 35.97 6.21 24.76
C VAL A 21 36.12 4.94 23.91
N THR A 22 35.71 3.77 24.42
CA THR A 22 35.69 2.55 23.62
C THR A 22 34.78 2.69 22.40
N GLN A 23 33.60 3.33 22.52
CA GLN A 23 32.74 3.63 21.38
C GLN A 23 33.41 4.56 20.37
N ILE A 24 34.05 5.64 20.80
CA ILE A 24 34.77 6.57 19.91
C ILE A 24 35.91 5.86 19.17
N ILE A 25 36.68 5.02 19.87
CA ILE A 25 37.78 4.24 19.27
C ILE A 25 37.22 3.27 18.24
N VAL A 26 36.17 2.52 18.59
CA VAL A 26 35.55 1.54 17.67
C VAL A 26 34.96 2.25 16.45
N VAL A 27 34.22 3.34 16.63
CA VAL A 27 33.66 4.12 15.52
C VAL A 27 34.78 4.66 14.62
N THR A 28 35.82 5.26 15.20
CA THR A 28 36.97 5.77 14.43
C THR A 28 37.67 4.65 13.67
N LEU A 29 37.88 3.48 14.29
CA LEU A 29 38.51 2.34 13.64
C LEU A 29 37.64 1.79 12.51
N VAL A 30 36.34 1.65 12.72
CA VAL A 30 35.38 1.20 11.70
C VAL A 30 35.33 2.18 10.52
N PHE A 31 35.19 3.47 10.78
CA PHE A 31 35.22 4.50 9.72
C PHE A 31 36.57 4.53 9.01
N GLY A 32 37.68 4.40 9.73
CA GLY A 32 39.02 4.32 9.14
C GLY A 32 39.17 3.13 8.20
N ILE A 33 38.63 1.96 8.57
CA ILE A 33 38.58 0.78 7.69
C ILE A 33 37.74 1.07 6.44
N PHE A 34 36.55 1.65 6.57
CA PHE A 34 35.72 2.00 5.42
C PHE A 34 36.40 3.01 4.48
N LEU A 35 37.07 4.02 5.04
CA LEU A 35 37.85 4.98 4.25
C LEU A 35 38.98 4.28 3.51
N LYS A 36 39.71 3.37 4.16
CA LYS A 36 40.78 2.60 3.50
C LYS A 36 40.27 1.66 2.41
N ILE A 37 39.13 1.02 2.64
CA ILE A 37 38.46 0.21 1.61
C ILE A 37 38.05 1.10 0.42
N GLY A 38 37.47 2.27 0.69
CA GLY A 38 37.07 3.23 -0.34
C GLY A 38 38.25 3.74 -1.16
N GLU A 39 39.33 4.17 -0.51
CA GLU A 39 40.58 4.60 -1.18
C GLU A 39 41.17 3.49 -2.03
N ASN A 40 41.26 2.27 -1.47
CA ASN A 40 41.80 1.13 -2.20
C ASN A 40 40.91 0.76 -3.40
N LEU A 41 39.59 0.80 -3.25
CA LEU A 41 38.64 0.54 -4.33
C LEU A 41 38.79 1.59 -5.45
N LEU A 42 38.81 2.88 -5.11
CA LEU A 42 38.96 3.96 -6.07
C LEU A 42 40.28 3.84 -6.84
N THR A 43 41.38 3.55 -6.14
CA THR A 43 42.71 3.40 -6.75
C THR A 43 42.78 2.20 -7.69
N ASN A 44 42.21 1.05 -7.29
CA ASN A 44 42.19 -0.15 -8.13
C ASN A 44 41.28 0.01 -9.35
N LEU A 45 40.14 0.71 -9.20
CA LEU A 45 39.22 0.95 -10.31
C LEU A 45 39.79 1.97 -11.30
N SER A 46 40.42 3.05 -10.82
CA SER A 46 41.10 4.02 -11.69
C SER A 46 42.24 3.37 -12.46
N ALA A 47 42.97 2.42 -11.86
CA ALA A 47 44.03 1.66 -12.53
C ALA A 47 43.50 0.77 -13.68
N ILE A 48 42.22 0.39 -13.66
CA ILE A 48 41.54 -0.42 -14.70
C ILE A 48 40.72 0.50 -15.64
N GLY A 49 40.85 1.83 -15.51
CA GLY A 49 40.13 2.80 -16.34
C GLY A 49 38.64 2.87 -16.05
N LYS A 50 38.19 2.42 -14.86
CA LYS A 50 36.81 2.56 -14.40
C LYS A 50 36.77 3.62 -13.30
N GLU A 51 36.10 4.73 -13.56
CA GLU A 51 35.84 5.73 -12.52
C GLU A 51 34.52 5.40 -11.83
N ILE A 52 34.50 5.42 -10.49
CA ILE A 52 33.22 5.41 -9.75
C ILE A 52 32.64 6.81 -9.90
N SER A 53 31.64 6.97 -10.77
CA SER A 53 30.89 8.23 -10.89
C SER A 53 29.39 7.98 -10.80
N PHE A 54 28.66 9.03 -10.42
CA PHE A 54 27.19 9.06 -10.45
C PHE A 54 26.65 9.59 -11.78
N ASP A 55 27.51 9.81 -12.79
CA ASP A 55 27.09 10.37 -14.07
C ASP A 55 26.11 9.47 -14.81
N PHE A 56 26.17 8.16 -14.53
CA PHE A 56 25.22 7.18 -15.05
C PHE A 56 23.76 7.55 -14.76
N ILE A 57 23.48 8.30 -13.69
CA ILE A 57 22.12 8.74 -13.35
C ILE A 57 21.53 9.64 -14.45
N ASN A 58 22.37 10.41 -15.14
CA ASN A 58 21.97 11.32 -16.22
C ASN A 58 22.11 10.69 -17.61
N LEU A 59 22.79 9.55 -17.74
CA LEU A 59 22.94 8.85 -19.01
C LEU A 59 21.62 8.28 -19.51
N PRO A 60 21.41 8.21 -20.85
CA PRO A 60 20.25 7.58 -21.43
C PRO A 60 20.24 6.08 -21.14
N THR A 61 19.08 5.58 -20.75
CA THR A 61 18.87 4.19 -20.32
C THR A 61 18.97 3.16 -21.43
N SER A 62 18.61 3.51 -22.66
CA SER A 62 18.60 2.62 -23.83
C SER A 62 17.69 1.38 -23.70
N TYR A 63 16.82 1.33 -22.70
CA TYR A 63 15.77 0.30 -22.52
C TYR A 63 14.41 0.95 -22.32
N ASP A 64 13.34 0.21 -22.63
CA ASP A 64 11.96 0.70 -22.54
C ASP A 64 11.24 0.21 -21.28
N ILE A 65 10.26 0.99 -20.79
CA ILE A 65 9.38 0.64 -19.67
C ILE A 65 7.96 0.50 -20.21
N THR A 66 7.50 -0.75 -20.34
CA THR A 66 6.23 -1.07 -21.02
C THR A 66 4.99 -0.52 -20.30
N PHE A 67 5.03 -0.38 -18.98
CA PHE A 67 3.92 0.11 -18.16
C PHE A 67 4.23 1.48 -17.56
N GLN A 68 3.53 2.50 -18.07
CA GLN A 68 3.76 3.91 -17.73
C GLN A 68 2.43 4.68 -17.64
N PRO A 69 1.62 4.45 -16.59
CA PRO A 69 0.30 5.06 -16.47
C PRO A 69 0.31 6.56 -16.12
N PHE A 70 1.39 7.07 -15.53
CA PHE A 70 1.46 8.46 -15.01
C PHE A 70 2.50 9.34 -15.68
N ILE A 71 3.69 8.79 -15.96
CA ILE A 71 4.84 9.55 -16.44
C ILE A 71 5.29 8.96 -17.77
N ASP A 72 5.33 9.79 -18.80
CA ASP A 72 5.83 9.38 -20.11
C ASP A 72 7.35 9.14 -20.07
N TYR A 73 7.74 8.00 -20.61
CA TYR A 73 9.08 7.49 -20.66
C TYR A 73 9.44 7.03 -22.07
N GLY A 74 10.71 7.16 -22.42
CA GLY A 74 11.27 6.57 -23.63
C GLY A 74 12.74 6.22 -23.41
N PRO A 75 13.34 5.37 -24.26
CA PRO A 75 14.72 4.87 -24.08
C PRO A 75 15.81 5.96 -24.10
N SER A 76 15.50 7.16 -24.57
CA SER A 76 16.40 8.32 -24.54
C SER A 76 16.41 9.06 -23.19
N LYS A 77 15.50 8.74 -22.27
CA LYS A 77 15.42 9.35 -20.95
C LYS A 77 16.51 8.81 -20.02
N SER A 78 16.87 9.63 -19.04
CA SER A 78 17.93 9.32 -18.09
C SER A 78 17.56 8.20 -17.10
N HIS A 79 18.56 7.57 -16.50
CA HIS A 79 18.35 6.59 -15.43
C HIS A 79 17.62 7.18 -14.22
N PHE A 80 17.82 8.47 -13.91
CA PHE A 80 17.02 9.18 -12.92
C PHE A 80 15.53 9.15 -13.25
N TRP A 81 15.18 9.44 -14.50
CA TRP A 81 13.79 9.43 -14.95
C TRP A 81 13.20 8.01 -14.89
N ALA A 82 13.97 7.00 -15.31
CA ALA A 82 13.58 5.60 -15.17
C ALA A 82 13.29 5.23 -13.70
N ALA A 83 14.11 5.69 -12.75
CA ALA A 83 13.91 5.47 -11.33
C ALA A 83 12.63 6.14 -10.82
N MET A 84 12.29 7.35 -11.30
CA MET A 84 11.03 8.01 -10.95
C MET A 84 9.82 7.25 -11.49
N VAL A 85 9.88 6.74 -12.73
CA VAL A 85 8.81 5.88 -13.27
C VAL A 85 8.68 4.61 -12.43
N GLY A 86 9.78 3.94 -12.12
CA GLY A 86 9.81 2.78 -11.23
C GLY A 86 9.17 3.08 -9.86
N LEU A 87 9.52 4.20 -9.24
CA LEU A 87 8.96 4.64 -7.95
C LEU A 87 7.44 4.83 -8.03
N THR A 88 6.94 5.52 -9.06
CA THR A 88 5.50 5.72 -9.25
C THR A 88 4.74 4.41 -9.52
N ASN A 89 5.33 3.49 -10.28
CA ASN A 89 4.76 2.18 -10.53
C ASN A 89 4.72 1.32 -9.26
N THR A 90 5.80 1.32 -8.46
CA THR A 90 5.84 0.64 -7.16
C THR A 90 4.80 1.22 -6.21
N MET A 91 4.66 2.55 -6.14
CA MET A 91 3.61 3.19 -5.34
C MET A 91 2.21 2.78 -5.79
N LEU A 92 1.97 2.69 -7.11
CA LEU A 92 0.68 2.24 -7.62
C LEU A 92 0.37 0.81 -7.21
N VAL A 93 1.31 -0.12 -7.42
CA VAL A 93 1.15 -1.54 -7.03
C VAL A 93 0.99 -1.66 -5.52
N ALA A 94 1.77 -0.90 -4.75
CA ALA A 94 1.70 -0.85 -3.29
C ALA A 94 0.33 -0.42 -2.79
N ILE A 95 -0.16 0.74 -3.26
CA ILE A 95 -1.43 1.30 -2.81
C ILE A 95 -2.59 0.41 -3.24
N SER A 96 -2.65 0.01 -4.51
CA SER A 96 -3.73 -0.84 -5.01
C SER A 96 -3.69 -2.23 -4.35
N GLY A 97 -2.49 -2.75 -4.11
CA GLY A 97 -2.25 -4.04 -3.46
C GLY A 97 -2.66 -4.05 -2.00
N ILE A 98 -2.25 -3.03 -1.23
CA ILE A 98 -2.65 -2.87 0.17
C ILE A 98 -4.18 -2.78 0.28
N ILE A 99 -4.83 -1.93 -0.53
CA ILE A 99 -6.29 -1.77 -0.48
C ILE A 99 -6.99 -3.12 -0.69
N LEU A 100 -6.63 -3.84 -1.75
CA LEU A 100 -7.27 -5.11 -2.08
C LEU A 100 -6.92 -6.20 -1.05
N ALA A 101 -5.65 -6.31 -0.63
CA ALA A 101 -5.20 -7.26 0.37
C ALA A 101 -5.88 -7.06 1.73
N THR A 102 -6.06 -5.81 2.17
CA THR A 102 -6.73 -5.49 3.44
C THR A 102 -8.20 -5.87 3.39
N ILE A 103 -8.91 -5.53 2.32
CA ILE A 103 -10.34 -5.87 2.15
C ILE A 103 -10.51 -7.39 2.15
N LEU A 104 -9.75 -8.09 1.31
CA LEU A 104 -9.84 -9.55 1.19
C LEU A 104 -9.37 -10.24 2.48
N GLY A 105 -8.25 -9.81 3.05
CA GLY A 105 -7.64 -10.46 4.21
C GLY A 105 -8.48 -10.28 5.47
N PHE A 106 -9.03 -9.09 5.70
CA PHE A 106 -9.97 -8.88 6.81
C PHE A 106 -11.22 -9.75 6.64
N THR A 107 -11.78 -9.79 5.43
CA THR A 107 -12.97 -10.60 5.13
C THR A 107 -12.70 -12.09 5.33
N LEU A 108 -11.60 -12.62 4.78
CA LEU A 108 -11.17 -14.01 4.95
C LEU A 108 -10.88 -14.37 6.42
N GLY A 109 -10.23 -13.47 7.17
CA GLY A 109 -9.95 -13.64 8.59
C GLY A 109 -11.21 -13.75 9.44
N VAL A 110 -12.22 -12.92 9.16
CA VAL A 110 -13.53 -12.98 9.82
C VAL A 110 -14.32 -14.22 9.39
N MET A 111 -14.34 -14.54 8.10
CA MET A 111 -15.00 -15.74 7.57
C MET A 111 -14.44 -17.03 8.18
N ARG A 112 -13.13 -17.10 8.41
CA ARG A 112 -12.48 -18.24 9.08
C ARG A 112 -12.98 -18.47 10.51
N LEU A 113 -13.45 -17.42 11.19
CA LEU A 113 -14.04 -17.49 12.54
C LEU A 113 -15.57 -17.68 12.54
N SER A 114 -16.18 -17.79 11.37
CA SER A 114 -17.62 -18.04 11.25
C SER A 114 -18.00 -19.38 11.87
N ARG A 115 -19.18 -19.44 12.50
CA ARG A 115 -19.78 -20.69 12.98
C ARG A 115 -20.20 -21.62 11.83
N ASN A 116 -20.37 -21.06 10.62
CA ASN A 116 -20.70 -21.85 9.45
C ASN A 116 -19.47 -22.65 9.00
N PHE A 117 -19.56 -23.98 9.12
CA PHE A 117 -18.49 -24.91 8.77
C PHE A 117 -17.98 -24.70 7.34
N LEU A 118 -18.88 -24.54 6.36
CA LEU A 118 -18.51 -24.40 4.96
C LEU A 118 -17.69 -23.12 4.73
N VAL A 119 -18.15 -21.99 5.26
CA VAL A 119 -17.48 -20.69 5.13
C VAL A 119 -16.09 -20.72 5.78
N SER A 120 -16.00 -21.29 6.98
CA SER A 120 -14.72 -21.42 7.69
C SER A 120 -13.74 -22.33 6.94
N ARG A 121 -14.20 -23.48 6.42
CA ARG A 121 -13.35 -24.45 5.71
C ARG A 121 -12.90 -23.95 4.34
N ILE A 122 -13.78 -23.32 3.55
CA ILE A 122 -13.38 -22.70 2.28
C ILE A 122 -12.32 -21.63 2.51
N SER A 123 -12.53 -20.77 3.51
CA SER A 123 -11.56 -19.73 3.86
C SER A 123 -10.24 -20.33 4.32
N GLN A 124 -10.27 -21.40 5.13
CA GLN A 124 -9.08 -22.09 5.60
C GLN A 124 -8.29 -22.71 4.43
N VAL A 125 -8.94 -23.45 3.54
CA VAL A 125 -8.30 -24.09 2.38
C VAL A 125 -7.69 -23.02 1.48
N PHE A 126 -8.42 -21.93 1.20
CA PHE A 126 -7.90 -20.83 0.42
C PHE A 126 -6.64 -20.22 1.06
N ILE A 127 -6.68 -19.90 2.36
CA ILE A 127 -5.53 -19.30 3.07
C ILE A 127 -4.33 -20.25 3.10
N GLU A 128 -4.55 -21.52 3.43
CA GLU A 128 -3.48 -22.51 3.51
C GLU A 128 -2.85 -22.78 2.14
N PHE A 129 -3.65 -22.92 1.09
CA PHE A 129 -3.13 -23.09 -0.26
C PHE A 129 -2.25 -21.91 -0.70
N ASN A 130 -2.76 -20.69 -0.63
CA ASN A 130 -2.05 -19.50 -1.10
C ASN A 130 -0.77 -19.20 -0.28
N ARG A 131 -0.71 -19.59 1.01
CA ARG A 131 0.50 -19.42 1.82
C ARG A 131 1.59 -20.45 1.53
N ASN A 132 1.23 -21.61 0.98
CA ASN A 132 2.17 -22.68 0.66
C ASN A 132 2.66 -22.65 -0.79
N VAL A 133 2.11 -21.76 -1.63
CA VAL A 133 2.51 -21.59 -3.01
C VAL A 133 3.43 -20.36 -3.14
N PRO A 134 4.57 -20.46 -3.85
CA PRO A 134 5.44 -19.31 -4.06
C PRO A 134 4.71 -18.16 -4.77
N VAL A 135 4.94 -16.92 -4.31
CA VAL A 135 4.35 -15.71 -4.92
C VAL A 135 4.64 -15.60 -6.41
N LEU A 136 5.86 -15.96 -6.83
CA LEU A 136 6.23 -15.97 -8.23
C LEU A 136 5.31 -16.87 -9.05
N LEU A 137 4.93 -18.04 -8.52
CA LEU A 137 4.01 -18.95 -9.20
C LEU A 137 2.62 -18.31 -9.32
N HIS A 138 2.14 -17.59 -8.30
CA HIS A 138 0.89 -16.83 -8.39
C HIS A 138 0.94 -15.75 -9.49
N ILE A 139 2.03 -14.99 -9.57
CA ILE A 139 2.22 -13.96 -10.61
C ILE A 139 2.18 -14.61 -11.99
N LEU A 140 2.97 -15.67 -12.21
CA LEU A 140 3.05 -16.37 -13.49
C LEU A 140 1.72 -17.04 -13.86
N PHE A 141 1.04 -17.65 -12.89
CA PHE A 141 -0.26 -18.27 -13.08
C PHE A 141 -1.30 -17.24 -13.49
N LEU A 142 -1.42 -16.13 -12.75
CA LEU A 142 -2.38 -15.07 -13.07
C LEU A 142 -2.06 -14.39 -14.40
N TYR A 143 -0.78 -14.20 -14.72
CA TYR A 143 -0.37 -13.72 -16.03
C TYR A 143 -0.81 -14.68 -17.14
N GLY A 144 -0.55 -15.99 -16.98
CA GLY A 144 -0.99 -17.02 -17.92
C GLY A 144 -2.51 -17.06 -18.08
N VAL A 145 -3.26 -16.96 -16.99
CA VAL A 145 -4.73 -16.85 -17.00
C VAL A 145 -5.18 -15.64 -17.82
N ILE A 146 -4.59 -14.46 -17.58
CA ILE A 146 -4.93 -13.24 -18.32
C ILE A 146 -4.64 -13.40 -19.82
N ILE A 147 -3.48 -13.94 -20.19
CA ILE A 147 -3.08 -14.05 -21.60
C ILE A 147 -3.85 -15.14 -22.37
N HIS A 148 -4.14 -16.27 -21.72
CA HIS A 148 -4.69 -17.46 -22.39
C HIS A 148 -6.20 -17.64 -22.22
N ILE A 149 -6.78 -17.21 -21.09
CA ILE A 149 -8.21 -17.42 -20.79
C ILE A 149 -9.04 -16.21 -21.23
N LEU A 150 -8.53 -14.98 -21.10
CA LEU A 150 -9.29 -13.81 -21.53
C LEU A 150 -9.39 -13.72 -23.05
N PRO A 151 -10.48 -13.14 -23.59
CA PRO A 151 -10.66 -13.02 -25.02
C PRO A 151 -9.72 -11.99 -25.65
N LYS A 152 -9.51 -12.13 -26.96
CA LYS A 152 -8.76 -11.14 -27.76
C LYS A 152 -9.49 -9.79 -27.78
N PRO A 153 -8.81 -8.66 -28.04
CA PRO A 153 -9.42 -7.31 -27.97
C PRO A 153 -10.68 -7.12 -28.82
N LYS A 154 -10.81 -7.84 -29.95
CA LYS A 154 -12.01 -7.79 -30.81
C LYS A 154 -13.26 -8.41 -30.18
N GLN A 155 -13.08 -9.32 -29.22
CA GLN A 155 -14.13 -10.01 -28.49
C GLN A 155 -14.03 -9.69 -26.98
N SER A 156 -13.50 -8.51 -26.66
CA SER A 156 -13.32 -8.08 -25.27
C SER A 156 -14.65 -8.10 -24.51
N ILE A 157 -14.58 -8.43 -23.23
CA ILE A 157 -15.72 -8.32 -22.34
C ILE A 157 -15.91 -6.83 -22.02
N SER A 158 -17.05 -6.25 -22.37
CA SER A 158 -17.41 -4.89 -21.95
C SER A 158 -18.05 -4.92 -20.57
N VAL A 159 -17.68 -3.96 -19.73
CA VAL A 159 -18.23 -3.72 -18.40
C VAL A 159 -18.91 -2.36 -18.46
N PHE A 160 -20.24 -2.38 -18.48
CA PHE A 160 -21.09 -1.18 -18.63
C PHE A 160 -20.70 -0.31 -19.84
N ASP A 161 -20.16 -0.90 -20.90
CA ASP A 161 -19.63 -0.21 -22.10
C ASP A 161 -18.61 0.92 -21.83
N THR A 162 -18.05 0.96 -20.62
CA THR A 162 -17.07 1.97 -20.19
C THR A 162 -15.69 1.39 -19.96
N ALA A 163 -15.62 0.14 -19.48
CA ALA A 163 -14.36 -0.58 -19.31
C ALA A 163 -14.36 -1.88 -20.13
N PHE A 164 -13.18 -2.27 -20.62
CA PHE A 164 -13.02 -3.46 -21.45
C PHE A 164 -11.93 -4.36 -20.90
N ILE A 165 -12.21 -5.66 -20.85
CA ILE A 165 -11.27 -6.69 -20.39
C ILE A 165 -10.88 -7.57 -21.58
N SER A 166 -9.59 -7.76 -21.78
CA SER A 166 -9.04 -8.59 -22.84
C SER A 166 -7.75 -9.29 -22.39
N ASN A 167 -7.24 -10.19 -23.21
CA ASN A 167 -5.91 -10.78 -23.01
C ASN A 167 -4.75 -9.80 -23.18
N ARG A 168 -5.01 -8.54 -23.54
CA ARG A 168 -4.03 -7.44 -23.52
C ARG A 168 -4.18 -6.53 -22.31
N GLY A 169 -4.96 -6.96 -21.32
CA GLY A 169 -5.18 -6.25 -20.08
C GLY A 169 -6.55 -5.59 -20.02
N MET A 170 -6.68 -4.63 -19.12
CA MET A 170 -7.92 -3.93 -18.81
C MET A 170 -7.83 -2.48 -19.27
N TYR A 171 -8.86 -2.01 -19.95
CA TYR A 171 -8.96 -0.64 -20.43
C TYR A 171 -10.06 0.07 -19.65
N VAL A 172 -9.72 1.17 -19.00
CA VAL A 172 -10.65 1.98 -18.20
C VAL A 172 -10.65 3.42 -18.68
N PRO A 173 -11.73 4.19 -18.48
CA PRO A 173 -11.78 5.60 -18.86
C PRO A 173 -10.67 6.40 -18.18
N LYS A 174 -9.99 7.27 -18.93
CA LYS A 174 -8.95 8.15 -18.39
C LYS A 174 -9.58 9.51 -18.07
N PRO A 175 -9.43 10.02 -16.84
CA PRO A 175 -9.82 11.40 -16.56
C PRO A 175 -8.88 12.37 -17.27
N VAL A 176 -9.46 13.23 -18.10
CA VAL A 176 -8.78 14.35 -18.76
C VAL A 176 -9.09 15.61 -17.97
N LEU A 177 -8.04 16.22 -17.42
CA LEU A 177 -8.16 17.41 -16.58
C LEU A 177 -8.14 18.66 -17.46
N SER A 178 -9.16 19.50 -17.32
CA SER A 178 -9.23 20.82 -17.94
C SER A 178 -9.16 21.94 -16.90
N ASP A 179 -9.25 23.19 -17.35
CA ASP A 179 -9.22 24.37 -16.48
C ASP A 179 -10.35 24.32 -15.45
N GLY A 180 -10.00 24.46 -14.17
CA GLY A 180 -10.96 24.36 -13.05
C GLY A 180 -10.98 22.99 -12.34
N SER A 181 -10.34 21.96 -12.91
CA SER A 181 -10.18 20.65 -12.24
C SER A 181 -9.48 20.75 -10.87
N GLY A 182 -8.52 21.67 -10.72
CA GLY A 182 -7.84 21.94 -9.46
C GLY A 182 -8.78 22.36 -8.31
N ILE A 183 -9.85 23.10 -8.63
CA ILE A 183 -10.84 23.55 -7.64
C ILE A 183 -11.70 22.37 -7.18
N VAL A 184 -12.03 21.43 -8.08
CA VAL A 184 -12.73 20.19 -7.72
C VAL A 184 -11.88 19.35 -6.78
N PHE A 185 -10.58 19.17 -7.04
CA PHE A 185 -9.68 18.48 -6.12
C PHE A 185 -9.55 19.19 -4.76
N LEU A 186 -9.46 20.52 -4.76
CA LEU A 186 -9.44 21.30 -3.53
C LEU A 186 -10.73 21.10 -2.71
N SER A 187 -11.90 21.06 -3.37
CA SER A 187 -13.18 20.81 -2.70
C SER A 187 -13.24 19.42 -2.06
N LEU A 188 -12.62 18.41 -2.69
CA LEU A 188 -12.49 17.07 -2.12
C LEU A 188 -11.60 17.08 -0.87
N LEU A 189 -10.48 17.80 -0.90
CA LEU A 189 -9.60 17.93 0.27
C LEU A 189 -10.30 18.66 1.42
N LEU A 190 -11.05 19.73 1.12
CA LEU A 190 -11.85 20.45 2.11
C LEU A 190 -12.98 19.58 2.67
N ALA A 191 -13.62 18.75 1.85
CA ALA A 191 -14.64 17.79 2.27
C ALA A 191 -14.04 16.76 3.27
N ILE A 192 -12.84 16.24 3.00
CA ILE A 192 -12.12 15.35 3.92
C ILE A 192 -11.80 16.08 5.24
N GLY A 193 -11.34 17.33 5.19
CA GLY A 193 -11.13 18.15 6.38
C GLY A 193 -12.40 18.37 7.19
N ALA A 194 -13.51 18.68 6.53
CA ALA A 194 -14.83 18.84 7.17
C ALA A 194 -15.31 17.53 7.81
N ILE A 195 -15.07 16.38 7.19
CA ILE A 195 -15.39 15.06 7.75
C ILE A 195 -14.60 14.77 9.01
N PHE A 196 -13.32 15.16 9.05
CA PHE A 196 -12.51 15.01 10.26
C PHE A 196 -13.10 15.83 11.42
N VAL A 197 -13.48 17.08 11.16
CA VAL A 197 -14.12 17.96 12.15
C VAL A 197 -15.47 17.39 12.59
N LEU A 198 -16.33 16.98 11.64
CA LEU A 198 -17.62 16.35 11.90
C LEU A 198 -17.48 15.09 12.77
N SER A 199 -16.51 14.24 12.45
CA SER A 199 -16.23 13.01 13.19
C SER A 199 -15.78 13.29 14.61
N ARG A 200 -14.99 14.35 14.83
CA ARG A 200 -14.53 14.78 16.15
C ARG A 200 -15.68 15.36 16.97
N TRP A 201 -16.51 16.21 16.36
CA TRP A 201 -17.70 16.78 16.98
C TRP A 201 -18.74 15.69 17.35
N ALA A 202 -19.02 14.75 16.44
CA ALA A 202 -19.97 13.67 16.69
C ALA A 202 -19.54 12.78 17.87
N ARG A 203 -18.24 12.46 17.98
CA ARG A 203 -17.71 11.73 19.14
C ARG A 203 -17.76 12.54 20.43
N LYS A 204 -17.69 13.87 20.37
CA LYS A 204 -17.84 14.74 21.55
C LYS A 204 -19.32 14.77 21.98
N ARG A 205 -20.24 15.03 21.03
CA ARG A 205 -21.69 15.00 21.25
C ARG A 205 -22.16 13.67 21.82
N GLN A 206 -21.68 12.54 21.29
CA GLN A 206 -22.06 11.22 21.79
C GLN A 206 -21.62 11.00 23.24
N ARG A 207 -20.44 11.53 23.64
CA ARG A 207 -19.97 11.46 25.04
C ARG A 207 -20.80 12.32 25.98
N GLU A 208 -21.26 13.47 25.53
CA GLU A 208 -22.03 14.43 26.35
C GLU A 208 -23.52 14.08 26.43
N THR A 209 -24.11 13.60 25.33
CA THR A 209 -25.57 13.43 25.19
C THR A 209 -26.03 11.98 25.05
N GLY A 210 -25.11 11.03 24.86
CA GLY A 210 -25.43 9.62 24.58
C GLY A 210 -26.03 9.34 23.20
N GLN A 211 -26.41 10.37 22.44
CA GLN A 211 -27.02 10.21 21.12
C GLN A 211 -25.96 9.96 20.04
N ILE A 212 -26.18 8.92 19.23
CA ILE A 212 -25.29 8.55 18.13
C ILE A 212 -25.65 9.40 16.91
N PHE A 213 -24.67 10.13 16.37
CA PHE A 213 -24.81 10.81 15.08
C PHE A 213 -24.33 9.89 13.95
N PRO A 214 -25.06 9.77 12.82
CA PRO A 214 -24.69 8.89 11.70
C PRO A 214 -23.52 9.49 10.89
N VAL A 215 -22.32 9.46 11.47
CA VAL A 215 -21.09 10.00 10.87
C VAL A 215 -20.83 9.36 9.51
N PHE A 216 -20.98 8.04 9.38
CA PHE A 216 -20.71 7.34 8.11
C PHE A 216 -21.52 7.92 6.94
N TRP A 217 -22.85 7.98 7.06
CA TRP A 217 -23.72 8.50 6.00
C TRP A 217 -23.52 9.98 5.74
N SER A 218 -23.28 10.77 6.80
CA SER A 218 -23.00 12.20 6.66
C SER A 218 -21.66 12.44 5.95
N SER A 219 -20.64 11.64 6.26
CA SER A 219 -19.34 11.71 5.60
C SER A 219 -19.42 11.29 4.14
N VAL A 220 -20.15 10.19 3.84
CA VAL A 220 -20.42 9.80 2.45
C VAL A 220 -21.12 10.95 1.71
N GLY A 221 -22.15 11.54 2.33
CA GLY A 221 -22.82 12.73 1.78
C GLY A 221 -21.83 13.86 1.47
N ILE A 222 -20.97 14.24 2.43
CA ILE A 222 -20.00 15.33 2.25
C ILE A 222 -18.97 15.01 1.15
N VAL A 223 -18.39 13.79 1.14
CA VAL A 223 -17.39 13.38 0.13
C VAL A 223 -17.95 13.42 -1.29
N PHE A 224 -19.23 13.06 -1.48
CA PHE A 224 -19.81 13.03 -2.81
C PHE A 224 -20.48 14.34 -3.19
N ILE A 225 -21.32 14.90 -2.32
CA ILE A 225 -22.12 16.09 -2.63
C ILE A 225 -21.23 17.31 -2.85
N VAL A 226 -20.24 17.58 -1.98
CA VAL A 226 -19.42 18.80 -2.07
C VAL A 226 -18.60 18.84 -3.37
N PRO A 227 -17.85 17.78 -3.75
CA PRO A 227 -17.13 17.77 -5.01
C PRO A 227 -18.04 17.72 -6.22
N THR A 228 -19.20 17.04 -6.15
CA THR A 228 -20.15 16.99 -7.26
C THR A 228 -20.77 18.36 -7.53
N LEU A 229 -21.20 19.07 -6.48
CA LEU A 229 -21.70 20.45 -6.63
C LEU A 229 -20.62 21.38 -7.20
N THR A 230 -19.38 21.24 -6.72
CA THR A 230 -18.25 22.02 -7.24
C THR A 230 -17.96 21.67 -8.70
N PHE A 231 -18.02 20.39 -9.07
CA PHE A 231 -17.83 19.92 -10.44
C PHE A 231 -18.85 20.54 -11.41
N PHE A 232 -20.13 20.53 -11.05
CA PHE A 232 -21.17 21.16 -11.87
C PHE A 232 -21.07 22.69 -11.89
N ALA A 233 -20.73 23.32 -10.75
CA ALA A 233 -20.53 24.77 -10.68
C ALA A 233 -19.35 25.25 -11.56
N MET A 234 -18.32 24.42 -11.69
CA MET A 234 -17.16 24.68 -12.54
C MET A 234 -17.37 24.29 -14.02
N GLY A 235 -18.58 23.88 -14.41
CA GLY A 235 -18.89 23.54 -15.80
C GLY A 235 -18.38 22.17 -16.26
N SER A 236 -18.25 21.21 -15.35
CA SER A 236 -17.76 19.83 -15.64
C SER A 236 -16.32 19.77 -16.15
N PRO A 237 -15.32 20.26 -15.39
CA PRO A 237 -13.94 20.42 -15.87
C PRO A 237 -13.12 19.10 -15.93
N ILE A 238 -13.74 17.96 -15.68
CA ILE A 238 -13.11 16.64 -15.75
C ILE A 238 -13.90 15.82 -16.75
N ASP A 239 -13.32 15.62 -17.93
CA ASP A 239 -13.89 14.78 -18.97
C ASP A 239 -13.30 13.36 -18.87
N LEU A 240 -14.01 12.37 -19.41
CA LEU A 240 -13.58 10.98 -19.41
C LEU A 240 -13.27 10.55 -20.85
N ASP A 241 -12.00 10.30 -21.14
CA ASP A 241 -11.58 9.69 -22.40
C ASP A 241 -11.86 8.19 -22.34
N TYR A 242 -12.93 7.79 -23.04
CA TYR A 242 -13.39 6.40 -23.09
C TYR A 242 -12.53 5.56 -24.06
N PRO A 243 -12.13 4.34 -23.66
CA PRO A 243 -11.39 3.45 -24.55
C PRO A 243 -12.27 2.97 -25.70
N VAL A 244 -11.87 3.27 -26.94
CA VAL A 244 -12.57 2.81 -28.16
C VAL A 244 -11.69 1.84 -28.93
N LEU A 245 -12.25 0.72 -29.38
CA LEU A 245 -11.55 -0.24 -30.23
C LEU A 245 -11.29 0.40 -31.61
N LYS A 246 -10.02 0.73 -31.89
CA LYS A 246 -9.59 1.28 -33.19
C LYS A 246 -8.56 0.33 -33.82
N GLY A 247 -8.98 -0.38 -34.87
CA GLY A 247 -8.15 -1.37 -35.56
C GLY A 247 -7.99 -2.65 -34.76
N PHE A 248 -6.76 -2.99 -34.36
CA PHE A 248 -6.45 -4.22 -33.62
C PHE A 248 -6.35 -4.03 -32.10
N ASN A 249 -6.49 -2.80 -31.59
CA ASN A 249 -6.35 -2.49 -30.16
C ASN A 249 -7.24 -1.33 -29.72
N PHE A 250 -7.38 -1.14 -28.42
CA PHE A 250 -8.05 0.03 -27.85
C PHE A 250 -7.16 1.27 -27.94
N LYS A 251 -7.78 2.42 -28.24
CA LYS A 251 -7.19 3.76 -28.18
C LYS A 251 -8.02 4.62 -27.24
N GLY A 252 -7.35 5.50 -26.50
CA GLY A 252 -7.97 6.29 -25.43
C GLY A 252 -8.02 5.51 -24.12
N GLY A 253 -8.34 6.22 -23.04
CA GLY A 253 -8.39 5.64 -21.70
C GLY A 253 -7.03 5.26 -21.11
N VAL A 254 -7.06 4.60 -19.96
CA VAL A 254 -5.88 4.01 -19.30
C VAL A 254 -5.85 2.52 -19.63
N SER A 255 -4.73 2.05 -20.17
CA SER A 255 -4.47 0.64 -20.43
C SER A 255 -3.66 0.03 -19.28
N LEU A 256 -4.34 -0.75 -18.44
CA LEU A 256 -3.72 -1.57 -17.41
C LEU A 256 -3.21 -2.86 -18.03
N LYS A 257 -1.89 -2.98 -18.14
CA LYS A 257 -1.22 -4.08 -18.82
C LYS A 257 -1.40 -5.41 -18.07
N PRO A 258 -1.36 -6.56 -18.77
CA PRO A 258 -1.46 -7.88 -18.16
C PRO A 258 -0.44 -8.11 -17.03
N GLU A 259 0.79 -7.62 -17.21
CA GLU A 259 1.88 -7.76 -16.26
C GLU A 259 1.54 -7.06 -14.93
N TYR A 260 1.00 -5.83 -15.01
CA TYR A 260 0.55 -5.08 -13.84
C TYR A 260 -0.62 -5.77 -13.13
N LEU A 261 -1.64 -6.22 -13.89
CA LEU A 261 -2.80 -6.89 -13.32
C LEU A 261 -2.41 -8.20 -12.61
N ALA A 262 -1.54 -8.99 -13.22
CA ALA A 262 -1.05 -10.23 -12.64
C ALA A 262 -0.27 -9.97 -11.35
N LEU A 263 0.66 -9.00 -11.37
CA LEU A 263 1.43 -8.60 -10.20
C LEU A 263 0.52 -8.08 -9.07
N TRP A 264 -0.37 -7.15 -9.38
CA TRP A 264 -1.29 -6.56 -8.42
C TRP A 264 -2.18 -7.62 -7.76
N LEU A 265 -2.83 -8.48 -8.54
CA LEU A 265 -3.71 -9.52 -8.02
C LEU A 265 -2.94 -10.58 -7.22
N ALA A 266 -1.79 -11.05 -7.74
CA ALA A 266 -0.98 -12.06 -7.05
C ALA A 266 -0.51 -11.58 -5.68
N LEU A 267 0.07 -10.38 -5.63
CA LEU A 267 0.53 -9.78 -4.37
C LEU A 267 -0.64 -9.54 -3.41
N SER A 268 -1.78 -9.07 -3.92
CA SER A 268 -2.96 -8.83 -3.10
C SER A 268 -3.50 -10.11 -2.48
N TYR A 269 -3.66 -11.18 -3.27
CA TYR A 269 -4.17 -12.46 -2.78
C TYR A 269 -3.21 -13.11 -1.79
N TYR A 270 -1.92 -13.14 -2.10
CA TYR A 270 -0.92 -13.69 -1.21
C TYR A 270 -0.90 -12.95 0.13
N THR A 271 -0.77 -11.62 0.11
CA THR A 271 -0.72 -10.80 1.32
C THR A 271 -2.04 -10.85 2.11
N SER A 272 -3.20 -10.96 1.42
CA SER A 272 -4.49 -11.11 2.09
C SER A 272 -4.54 -12.33 3.03
N CYS A 273 -3.81 -13.40 2.72
CA CYS A 273 -3.78 -14.60 3.55
C CYS A 273 -3.02 -14.39 4.87
N PHE A 274 -1.94 -13.59 4.85
CA PHE A 274 -1.23 -13.22 6.08
C PHE A 274 -2.04 -12.24 6.92
N ILE A 275 -2.68 -11.27 6.27
CA ILE A 275 -3.62 -10.34 6.91
C ILE A 275 -4.76 -11.12 7.59
N ALA A 276 -5.32 -12.14 6.92
CA ALA A 276 -6.37 -12.99 7.47
C ALA A 276 -5.94 -13.69 8.75
N GLU A 277 -4.71 -14.22 8.80
CA GLU A 277 -4.16 -14.86 10.01
C GLU A 277 -3.93 -13.88 11.15
N ILE A 278 -3.46 -12.67 10.84
CA ILE A 278 -3.27 -11.61 11.82
C ILE A 278 -4.62 -11.18 12.41
N VAL A 279 -5.62 -10.93 11.55
CA VAL A 279 -6.97 -10.55 11.97
C VAL A 279 -7.59 -11.67 12.82
N ARG A 280 -7.49 -12.92 12.38
CA ARG A 280 -7.98 -14.08 13.13
C ARG A 280 -7.28 -14.20 14.49
N GLY A 281 -5.96 -14.11 14.51
CA GLY A 281 -5.16 -14.18 15.74
C GLY A 281 -5.49 -13.06 16.71
N GLY A 282 -5.63 -11.83 16.22
CA GLY A 282 -6.03 -10.68 17.02
C GLY A 282 -7.43 -10.80 17.61
N ILE A 283 -8.40 -11.34 16.86
CA ILE A 283 -9.75 -11.58 17.38
C ILE A 283 -9.75 -12.68 18.45
N LEU A 284 -9.00 -13.77 18.24
CA LEU A 284 -8.91 -14.88 19.20
C LEU A 284 -8.13 -14.53 20.47
N ALA A 285 -7.27 -13.52 20.42
CA ALA A 285 -6.56 -13.01 21.60
C ALA A 285 -7.50 -12.33 22.62
N ILE A 286 -8.70 -11.92 22.20
CA ILE A 286 -9.69 -11.32 23.11
C ILE A 286 -10.35 -12.40 23.96
N HIS A 287 -10.33 -12.19 25.28
CA HIS A 287 -10.89 -13.13 26.25
C HIS A 287 -12.37 -13.44 25.96
N LYS A 288 -12.72 -14.73 25.94
CA LYS A 288 -14.09 -15.21 25.61
C LYS A 288 -15.20 -14.58 26.47
N GLY A 289 -14.90 -14.23 27.72
CA GLY A 289 -15.82 -13.57 28.65
C GLY A 289 -16.36 -12.24 28.12
N GLN A 290 -15.62 -11.53 27.25
CA GLN A 290 -16.13 -10.31 26.59
C GLN A 290 -17.31 -10.62 25.65
N ARG A 291 -17.24 -11.76 24.94
CA ARG A 291 -18.34 -12.22 24.07
C ARG A 291 -19.53 -12.70 24.90
N GLU A 292 -19.27 -13.43 25.97
CA GLU A 292 -20.31 -13.93 26.89
C GLU A 292 -21.04 -12.78 27.59
N ALA A 293 -20.31 -11.78 28.08
CA ALA A 293 -20.89 -10.58 28.67
C ALA A 293 -21.73 -9.77 27.66
N ALA A 294 -21.24 -9.61 26.42
CA ALA A 294 -22.00 -8.96 25.36
C ALA A 294 -23.31 -9.70 25.04
N TYR A 295 -23.28 -11.04 25.02
CA TYR A 295 -24.49 -11.85 24.82
C TYR A 295 -25.45 -11.78 26.01
N ALA A 296 -24.95 -11.70 27.25
CA ALA A 296 -25.78 -11.48 28.43
C ALA A 296 -26.50 -10.11 28.41
N LEU A 297 -25.90 -9.12 27.75
CA LEU A 297 -26.52 -7.80 27.50
C LEU A 297 -27.46 -7.79 26.27
N GLY A 298 -27.72 -8.95 25.64
CA GLY A 298 -28.61 -9.07 24.49
C GLY A 298 -28.03 -8.61 23.15
N LEU A 299 -26.71 -8.40 23.05
CA LEU A 299 -26.09 -8.00 21.79
C LEU A 299 -26.05 -9.16 20.79
N THR A 300 -26.40 -8.88 19.53
CA THR A 300 -26.31 -9.86 18.44
C THR A 300 -24.84 -10.13 18.07
N PRO A 301 -24.50 -11.32 17.53
CA PRO A 301 -23.12 -11.67 17.17
C PRO A 301 -22.40 -10.63 16.31
N ASN A 302 -23.09 -10.03 15.34
CA ASN A 302 -22.51 -8.97 14.49
C ASN A 302 -22.24 -7.70 15.30
N ARG A 303 -23.14 -7.31 16.21
CA ARG A 303 -22.93 -6.14 17.08
C ARG A 303 -21.82 -6.40 18.08
N THR A 304 -21.75 -7.59 18.68
CA THR A 304 -20.64 -7.99 19.55
C THR A 304 -19.31 -7.91 18.80
N LEU A 305 -19.25 -8.42 17.56
CA LEU A 305 -18.04 -8.35 16.74
C LEU A 305 -17.64 -6.90 16.44
N GLN A 306 -18.58 -6.08 15.95
CA GLN A 306 -18.32 -4.71 15.51
C GLN A 306 -18.04 -3.73 16.64
N LEU A 307 -18.74 -3.85 17.78
CA LEU A 307 -18.72 -2.86 18.85
C LEU A 307 -17.79 -3.21 20.00
N ALA A 308 -17.57 -4.51 20.27
CA ALA A 308 -16.74 -4.95 21.37
C ALA A 308 -15.42 -5.58 20.88
N ILE A 309 -15.52 -6.64 20.07
CA ILE A 309 -14.36 -7.49 19.77
C ILE A 309 -13.37 -6.85 18.78
N ILE A 310 -13.84 -6.37 17.62
CA ILE A 310 -12.97 -5.74 16.62
C ILE A 310 -12.25 -4.51 17.20
N PRO A 311 -12.92 -3.55 17.87
CA PRO A 311 -12.25 -2.39 18.44
C PRO A 311 -11.16 -2.74 19.47
N GLN A 312 -11.38 -3.80 20.26
CA GLN A 312 -10.39 -4.29 21.23
C GLN A 312 -9.26 -5.08 20.56
N ALA A 313 -9.52 -5.77 19.45
CA ALA A 313 -8.52 -6.53 18.70
C ALA A 313 -7.61 -5.64 17.84
N LEU A 314 -8.09 -4.47 17.38
CA LEU A 314 -7.36 -3.56 16.50
C LEU A 314 -5.94 -3.21 17.00
N PRO A 315 -5.72 -2.84 18.27
CA PRO A 315 -4.36 -2.57 18.78
C PRO A 315 -3.39 -3.75 18.68
N LEU A 316 -3.88 -4.99 18.72
CA LEU A 316 -3.06 -6.19 18.53
C LEU A 316 -2.82 -6.50 17.04
N ILE A 317 -3.78 -6.13 16.19
CA ILE A 317 -3.76 -6.37 14.74
C ILE A 317 -2.86 -5.36 14.01
N ILE A 318 -2.92 -4.08 14.38
CA ILE A 318 -2.28 -3.00 13.62
C ILE A 318 -0.74 -3.16 13.49
N PRO A 319 0.03 -3.45 14.55
CA PRO A 319 1.49 -3.57 14.43
C PRO A 319 1.95 -4.62 13.40
N PRO A 320 1.49 -5.89 13.44
CA PRO A 320 1.88 -6.88 12.44
C PRO A 320 1.28 -6.63 11.04
N LEU A 321 0.16 -5.91 10.92
CA LEU A 321 -0.35 -5.48 9.62
C LEU A 321 0.62 -4.52 8.92
N THR A 322 1.17 -3.54 9.66
CA THR A 322 2.14 -2.59 9.10
C THR A 322 3.35 -3.32 8.50
N SER A 323 3.88 -4.33 9.19
CA SER A 323 4.98 -5.15 8.67
C SER A 323 4.60 -5.89 7.37
N ASN A 324 3.35 -6.36 7.24
CA ASN A 324 2.90 -7.02 6.01
C ASN A 324 2.68 -6.05 4.87
N TYR A 325 2.27 -4.81 5.15
CA TYR A 325 2.20 -3.77 4.12
C TYR A 325 3.59 -3.41 3.58
N LEU A 326 4.60 -3.34 4.46
CA LEU A 326 5.99 -3.12 4.04
C LEU A 326 6.56 -4.28 3.22
N ASN A 327 6.09 -5.51 3.41
CA ASN A 327 6.51 -6.65 2.61
C ASN A 327 5.86 -6.71 1.21
N LEU A 328 4.76 -5.96 1.01
CA LEU A 328 4.09 -5.87 -0.30
C LEU A 328 4.80 -4.86 -1.22
N THR A 329 5.43 -3.83 -0.62
CA THR A 329 6.11 -2.72 -1.30
C THR A 329 7.58 -3.03 -1.57
#